data_AF-A0AAX6NDU8-F1
#
_entry.id   AF-A0AAX6NDU8-F1
#
_cell.length_a   1.000
_cell.length_b   1.000
_cell.length_c   1.000
_cell.angle_alpha   90.00
_cell.angle_beta   90.00
_cell.angle_gamma   90.00
#
_symmetry.space_group_name_H-M   'P 1'
#
loop_
_entity.id
_entity.type
_entity.pdbx_description
1 polymer ?
#
loop_
_entity_poly.entity_id
_entity_poly.type
_entity_poly.pdbx_seq_one_letter_code
_entity_poly.pdbx_strand_id
1 'polypeptide(L)' 'MQNKKLLGYVLIILSFGAAIYLLSSQSALMPAGYDLGVNGYLVARALIFLFILYALFKFRYFLLTKKD' A
#
# COMPACT_ATOMS: atom_id res chain seq x y z
N MET A 1 -10.46 -15.05 -20.62
CA MET A 1 -10.64 -13.69 -20.01
C MET A 1 -10.73 -13.70 -18.48
N GLN A 2 -11.23 -14.76 -17.82
CA GLN A 2 -11.31 -14.86 -16.34
C GLN A 2 -9.95 -14.72 -15.63
N ASN A 3 -8.90 -15.37 -16.14
CA ASN A 3 -7.56 -15.33 -15.51
C ASN A 3 -6.98 -13.91 -15.40
N LYS A 4 -7.28 -13.03 -16.36
CA LYS A 4 -6.84 -11.62 -16.33
C LYS A 4 -7.54 -10.83 -15.22
N LYS A 5 -8.83 -11.09 -14.96
CA LYS A 5 -9.58 -10.47 -13.86
C LYS A 5 -9.07 -10.96 -12.51
N LEU A 6 -8.81 -12.26 -12.39
CA LEU A 6 -8.29 -12.87 -11.16
C LEU A 6 -6.90 -12.33 -10.81
N LEU A 7 -6.01 -12.26 -11.80
CA LEU A 7 -4.68 -11.65 -11.65
C LEU A 7 -4.76 -10.19 -11.15
N GLY A 8 -5.72 -9.41 -11.67
CA GLY A 8 -5.95 -8.03 -11.23
C GLY A 8 -6.31 -7.94 -9.75
N TYR A 9 -7.23 -8.78 -9.25
CA TYR A 9 -7.57 -8.81 -7.84
C TYR A 9 -6.40 -9.24 -6.95
N VAL A 10 -5.63 -10.25 -7.39
CA VAL A 10 -4.43 -10.69 -6.67
C VAL A 10 -3.41 -9.57 -6.54
N LEU A 11 -3.15 -8.82 -7.62
CA LEU A 11 -2.22 -7.69 -7.62
C LEU A 11 -2.67 -6.57 -6.67
N ILE A 12 -3.98 -6.28 -6.62
CA ILE A 12 -4.53 -5.28 -5.70
C ILE A 12 -4.33 -5.72 -4.26
N ILE A 13 -4.71 -6.96 -3.92
CA ILE A 13 -4.55 -7.50 -2.56
C ILE A 13 -3.08 -7.51 -2.14
N LEU A 14 -2.18 -7.93 -3.03
CA LEU A 14 -0.74 -7.95 -2.77
C LEU A 14 -0.18 -6.55 -2.51
N SER A 15 -0.62 -5.56 -3.30
CA SER A 15 -0.20 -4.16 -3.14
C SER A 15 -0.66 -3.58 -1.81
N PHE A 16 -1.90 -3.86 -1.40
CA PHE A 16 -2.41 -3.47 -0.08
C PHE A 16 -1.67 -4.17 1.06
N GLY A 17 -1.45 -5.48 0.95
CA GLY A 17 -0.71 -6.25 1.95
C GLY A 17 0.72 -5.72 2.14
N ALA A 18 1.41 -5.43 1.04
CA ALA A 18 2.76 -4.85 1.08
C ALA A 18 2.76 -3.46 1.74
N ALA A 19 1.82 -2.58 1.40
CA ALA A 19 1.73 -1.24 1.99
C ALA A 19 1.46 -1.29 3.50
N ILE A 20 0.54 -2.17 3.94
CA ILE A 20 0.27 -2.37 5.37
C ILE A 20 1.50 -2.92 6.08
N TYR A 21 2.17 -3.92 5.50
CA TYR A 21 3.40 -4.48 6.06
C TYR A 21 4.50 -3.42 6.24
N LEU A 22 4.73 -2.58 5.23
CA LEU A 22 5.69 -1.49 5.30
C LEU A 22 5.31 -0.45 6.37
N LEU A 23 4.02 -0.16 6.54
CA LEU A 23 3.56 0.79 7.57
C LEU A 23 3.74 0.25 9.00
N SER A 24 3.56 -1.07 9.19
CA SER A 24 3.64 -1.75 10.48
C SER A 24 5.07 -2.15 10.88
N SER A 25 5.95 -2.39 9.91
CA SER A 25 7.32 -2.85 10.16
C SER A 25 8.31 -1.68 10.12
N GLN A 26 8.75 -1.23 11.29
CA GLN A 26 9.83 -0.23 11.38
C GLN A 26 11.11 -0.75 10.74
N SER A 27 11.46 -2.02 10.96
CA SER A 27 12.67 -2.66 10.43
C SER A 27 12.70 -2.73 8.90
N ALA A 28 11.52 -2.75 8.26
CA ALA A 28 11.42 -2.76 6.80
C ALA A 28 11.72 -1.38 6.18
N LEU A 29 11.48 -0.30 6.92
CA LEU A 29 11.72 1.08 6.45
C LEU A 29 13.01 1.68 7.01
N MET A 30 13.44 1.24 8.20
CA MET A 30 14.64 1.70 8.87
C MET A 30 15.37 0.48 9.45
N PRO A 31 16.34 -0.08 8.71
CA PRO A 31 17.16 -1.17 9.21
C PRO A 31 17.96 -0.73 10.44
N ALA A 32 18.35 -1.69 11.27
CA ALA A 32 19.17 -1.41 12.45
C ALA A 32 20.48 -0.69 12.06
N GLY A 33 20.87 0.33 12.85
CA GLY A 33 22.08 1.13 12.60
C GLY A 33 21.86 2.42 11.79
N TYR A 34 20.62 2.70 11.36
CA TYR A 34 20.25 3.93 10.64
C TYR A 34 19.51 4.97 11.51
N ASP A 35 19.97 5.20 12.74
CA ASP A 35 19.34 6.15 13.68
C ASP A 35 19.32 7.62 13.17
N LEU A 36 20.23 7.97 12.25
CA LEU A 36 20.23 9.27 11.57
C LEU A 36 19.10 9.40 10.53
N GLY A 37 18.46 8.29 10.15
CA GLY A 37 17.42 8.21 9.13
C GLY A 37 15.99 8.43 9.64
N VAL A 38 15.80 8.78 10.92
CA VAL A 38 14.47 8.90 11.55
C VAL A 38 13.53 9.86 10.81
N ASN A 39 14.05 10.97 10.27
CA ASN A 39 13.26 11.90 9.46
C ASN A 39 12.78 11.25 8.15
N GLY A 40 13.66 10.48 7.49
CA GLY A 40 13.31 9.72 6.29
C GLY A 40 12.27 8.63 6.57
N TYR A 41 12.38 7.96 7.72
CA TYR A 41 11.38 6.99 8.20
C TYR A 41 9.99 7.63 8.39
N LEU A 42 9.93 8.80 9.02
CA LEU A 42 8.68 9.53 9.23
C LEU A 42 8.02 9.91 7.89
N VAL A 43 8.81 10.45 6.95
CA VAL A 43 8.33 10.81 5.61
C VAL A 43 7.87 9.57 4.83
N ALA A 44 8.63 8.47 4.88
CA ALA A 44 8.27 7.22 4.22
C ALA A 44 6.93 6.68 4.73
N ARG A 45 6.72 6.65 6.06
CA ARG A 45 5.42 6.25 6.64
C ARG A 45 4.28 7.16 6.21
N ALA A 46 4.50 8.47 6.16
CA ALA A 46 3.48 9.42 5.70
C ALA A 46 3.08 9.15 4.24
N LEU A 47 4.06 8.91 3.36
CA LEU A 47 3.80 8.58 1.96
C LEU A 47 3.04 7.25 1.81
N ILE A 48 3.42 6.22 2.56
CA ILE A 48 2.72 4.93 2.54
C ILE A 48 1.28 5.09 3.03
N PHE A 49 1.06 5.89 4.08
CA PHE A 49 -0.27 6.17 4.59
C PHE A 49 -1.15 6.90 3.55
N LEU A 50 -0.60 7.91 2.88
CA LEU A 50 -1.29 8.61 1.78
C LEU A 50 -1.60 7.67 0.62
N PHE A 51 -0.66 6.78 0.26
CA PHE A 51 -0.88 5.76 -0.76
C PHE A 51 -2.03 4.82 -0.40
N ILE A 52 -2.10 4.34 0.85
CA ILE A 52 -3.20 3.48 1.32
C ILE A 52 -4.54 4.20 1.22
N LEU A 53 -4.62 5.46 1.68
CA LEU A 53 -5.85 6.26 1.58
C LEU A 53 -6.29 6.45 0.12
N TYR A 54 -5.35 6.80 -0.75
CA TYR A 54 -5.62 6.96 -2.19
C TYR A 54 -6.09 5.64 -2.82
N ALA A 55 -5.42 4.53 -2.52
CA ALA A 55 -5.77 3.22 -3.04
C ALA A 55 -7.16 2.78 -2.55
N LEU A 56 -7.51 3.04 -1.29
CA LEU A 56 -8.86 2.77 -0.76
C LEU A 56 -9.92 3.57 -1.50
N PHE A 57 -9.67 4.86 -1.74
CA PHE A 57 -10.59 5.71 -2.46
C PHE A 57 -10.81 5.23 -3.90
N LYS A 58 -9.71 4.92 -4.61
CA LYS A 58 -9.77 4.36 -5.97
C LYS A 58 -10.42 2.99 -6.03
N PHE A 59 -10.16 2.12 -5.05
CA PHE A 59 -10.77 0.80 -4.98
C PHE A 59 -12.28 0.90 -4.76
N ARG A 60 -12.73 1.78 -3.87
CA ARG A 60 -14.15 2.08 -3.69
C ARG A 60 -14.78 2.60 -4.97
N TYR A 61 -14.12 3.53 -5.67
CA TYR A 61 -14.60 4.05 -6.95
C TYR A 61 -14.74 2.94 -8.00
N PHE A 62 -13.73 2.06 -8.11
CA PHE A 62 -13.78 0.90 -9.01
C PHE A 62 -14.94 -0.05 -8.70
N LEU A 63 -15.23 -0.31 -7.42
CA LEU A 63 -16.38 -1.13 -7.03
C LEU A 63 -17.72 -0.47 -7.36
N LEU A 64 -17.84 0.85 -7.17
CA LEU A 64 -19.08 1.59 -7.45
C LEU A 64 -19.33 1.76 -8.95
N THR A 65 -18.31 2.03 -9.76
CA THR A 65 -18.42 2.14 -11.23
C THR A 65 -18.89 0.86 -11.91
N LYS A 66 -18.67 -0.31 -11.30
CA LYS A 66 -19.15 -1.59 -11.86
C LYS A 66 -20.61 -1.92 -11.53
N LYS A 67 -21.31 -1.06 -10.79
CA LYS A 67 -22.68 -1.29 -10.36
C LYS A 67 -23.73 -0.77 -11.36
N ASP A 68 -23.29 -0.06 -12.41
CA ASP A 68 -24.06 0.26 -13.63
C ASP A 68 -23.67 -0.66 -14.79
#